data_AF-A0A962D0U9-F1
#
_entry.id   AF-A0A962D0U9-F1
#
_cell.length_a   1.000
_cell.length_b   1.000
_cell.length_c   1.000
_cell.angle_alpha   90.00
_cell.angle_beta   90.00
_cell.angle_gamma   90.00
#
_symmetry.space_group_name_H-M   'P 1'
#
loop_
_entity.id
_entity.type
_entity.pdbx_description
1 polymer ?
#
loop_
_entity_poly.entity_id
_entity_poly.type
_entity_poly.pdbx_seq_one_letter_code
_entity_poly.pdbx_strand_id
1 'polypeptide(L)' 'IAHFTYEEELLEKQSIREKDIHAEAHEKFINNIFKLKDDFEQDGSLIDEVFTLLHDWLFVHILHEDRIFTAKITQK' A
#
# COMPACT_ATOMS: atom_id res chain seq x y z
N ILE A 1 3.08 -5.90 4.38
CA ILE A 1 4.01 -5.29 5.35
C ILE A 1 5.44 -5.26 4.81
N ALA A 2 6.12 -6.39 4.58
CA ALA A 2 7.53 -6.39 4.13
C ALA A 2 7.81 -5.58 2.85
N HIS A 3 6.89 -5.58 1.87
CA HIS A 3 6.98 -4.77 0.65
C HIS A 3 6.97 -3.26 0.96
N PHE A 4 5.97 -2.78 1.69
CA PHE A 4 5.85 -1.38 2.12
C PHE A 4 7.05 -0.92 2.94
N THR A 5 7.53 -1.75 3.87
CA THR A 5 8.74 -1.43 4.65
C THR A 5 9.95 -1.21 3.76
N TYR A 6 10.15 -2.06 2.75
CA TYR A 6 11.25 -1.91 1.79
C TYR A 6 11.15 -0.61 0.99
N GLU A 7 9.94 -0.25 0.53
CA GLU A 7 9.71 0.98 -0.24
C GLU A 7 9.89 2.23 0.60
N GLU A 8 9.33 2.27 1.80
CA GLU A 8 9.49 3.36 2.75
C GLU A 8 10.97 3.59 3.10
N GLU A 9 11.73 2.52 3.35
CA GLU A 9 13.18 2.62 3.55
C GLU A 9 13.91 3.18 2.32
N LEU A 10 13.47 2.80 1.12
CA LEU A 10 14.07 3.29 -0.13
C LEU A 10 13.78 4.78 -0.33
N LEU A 11 12.55 5.22 -0.06
CA LEU A 11 12.13 6.61 -0.13
C LEU A 11 12.88 7.48 0.91
N GLU A 12 13.05 6.96 2.12
CA GLU A 12 13.84 7.58 3.19
C GLU A 12 15.29 7.80 2.74
N LYS A 13 15.94 6.75 2.22
CA LYS A 13 17.33 6.79 1.74
C LYS A 13 17.54 7.80 0.61
N GLN A 14 16.51 8.07 -0.20
CA GLN A 14 16.57 9.08 -1.26
C GLN A 14 16.05 10.45 -0.83
N SER A 15 15.69 10.63 0.45
CA SER A 15 15.17 11.89 1.01
C SER A 15 13.98 12.46 0.23
N ILE A 16 13.09 11.57 -0.23
CA ILE A 16 11.88 11.96 -0.94
C ILE A 16 10.94 12.66 0.04
N ARG A 17 10.48 13.86 -0.34
CA ARG A 17 9.63 14.71 0.51
C ARG A 17 8.28 14.08 0.83
N GLU A 18 7.73 13.33 -0.11
CA GLU A 18 6.39 12.75 -0.01
C GLU A 18 6.36 11.39 0.74
N LYS A 19 7.49 10.94 1.30
CA LYS A 19 7.62 9.64 2.00
C LYS A 19 6.57 9.43 3.09
N ASP A 20 6.22 10.48 3.84
CA ASP A 20 5.31 10.39 4.98
C ASP A 20 3.87 10.18 4.51
N ILE A 21 3.48 10.82 3.40
CA ILE A 21 2.16 10.67 2.79
C ILE A 21 2.01 9.24 2.24
N HIS A 22 3.06 8.71 1.65
CA HIS A 22 3.07 7.36 1.11
C HIS A 22 2.99 6.30 2.23
N ALA A 23 3.74 6.48 3.31
CA ALA A 23 3.64 5.62 4.50
C ALA A 23 2.24 5.67 5.14
N GLU A 24 1.60 6.84 5.18
CA GLU A 24 0.21 6.96 5.66
C GLU A 24 -0.78 6.19 4.77
N ALA A 25 -0.57 6.18 3.45
CA ALA A 25 -1.38 5.38 2.53
C ALA A 25 -1.22 3.87 2.80
N HIS A 26 0.02 3.41 3.02
CA HIS A 26 0.32 2.03 3.41
C HIS A 26 -0.34 1.64 4.73
N GLU A 27 -0.26 2.49 5.75
CA GLU A 27 -0.86 2.24 7.06
C GLU A 27 -2.38 2.11 6.96
N LYS A 28 -3.05 3.01 6.23
CA LYS A 28 -4.50 2.95 5.99
C LYS A 28 -4.90 1.64 5.31
N PHE A 29 -4.15 1.20 4.31
CA PHE A 29 -4.43 -0.05 3.62
C PHE A 29 -4.25 -1.27 4.54
N ILE A 30 -3.16 -1.32 5.32
CA ILE A 30 -2.94 -2.39 6.31
C ILE A 30 -4.11 -2.45 7.30
N ASN A 31 -4.55 -1.31 7.84
CA ASN A 31 -5.65 -1.24 8.78
C ASN A 31 -6.97 -1.74 8.17
N ASN A 32 -7.26 -1.36 6.91
CA ASN A 32 -8.43 -1.84 6.19
C ASN A 32 -8.39 -3.37 5.98
N ILE A 33 -7.23 -3.93 5.65
CA ILE A 33 -7.05 -5.38 5.49
C ILE A 33 -7.25 -6.13 6.81
N PHE A 34 -6.70 -5.63 7.91
CA PHE A 34 -6.90 -6.26 9.22
C PHE A 34 -8.37 -6.24 9.63
N LYS A 35 -9.07 -5.12 9.42
CA LYS A 35 -10.50 -5.04 9.70
C LYS A 35 -11.30 -6.03 8.85
N LEU A 36 -11.04 -6.10 7.54
CA LEU A 36 -11.68 -7.05 6.63
C LEU A 36 -11.39 -8.51 7.01
N LYS A 37 -10.17 -8.80 7.48
CA LYS A 37 -9.81 -10.13 7.97
C LYS A 37 -10.64 -10.49 9.21
N ASP A 38 -10.76 -9.59 10.18
CA ASP A 38 -11.52 -9.82 11.40
C ASP A 38 -13.01 -10.01 11.10
N ASP A 39 -13.58 -9.21 10.19
CA ASP A 39 -14.95 -9.33 9.72
C ASP A 39 -15.18 -10.67 8.97
N PHE A 40 -14.21 -11.10 8.14
CA PHE A 40 -14.26 -12.38 7.42
C PHE A 40 -14.21 -13.59 8.37
N GLU A 41 -13.37 -13.54 9.40
CA GLU A 41 -13.27 -14.60 10.40
C GLU A 41 -14.54 -14.75 11.25
N GLN A 42 -15.37 -13.70 11.35
CA GLN A 42 -16.66 -13.76 12.04
C GLN A 42 -17.80 -14.31 11.18
N ASP A 43 -18.01 -13.78 9.96
CA ASP A 43 -19.22 -14.05 9.16
C ASP A 43 -18.98 -14.82 7.85
N GLY A 44 -17.72 -15.09 7.46
CA GLY A 44 -17.34 -16.00 6.38
C GLY A 44 -17.74 -15.61 4.94
N SER A 45 -18.44 -14.49 4.74
CA SER A 45 -19.07 -14.14 3.46
C SER A 45 -18.44 -12.95 2.70
N LEU A 46 -17.18 -12.59 2.98
CA LEU A 46 -16.58 -11.33 2.49
C LEU A 46 -15.49 -11.51 1.40
N ILE A 47 -15.43 -12.65 0.73
CA ILE A 47 -14.29 -12.98 -0.15
C ILE A 47 -14.18 -12.06 -1.38
N ASP A 48 -15.33 -11.65 -1.94
CA ASP A 48 -15.37 -10.75 -3.11
C ASP A 48 -15.02 -9.30 -2.74
N GLU A 49 -15.37 -8.87 -1.53
CA GLU A 49 -15.03 -7.54 -1.02
C GLU A 49 -13.55 -7.44 -0.66
N VAL A 50 -12.96 -8.50 -0.12
CA VAL A 50 -11.51 -8.63 0.06
C VAL A 50 -10.81 -8.53 -1.29
N PHE A 51 -11.28 -9.29 -2.29
CA PHE A 51 -10.67 -9.29 -3.63
C PHE A 51 -10.77 -7.91 -4.29
N THR A 52 -11.92 -7.25 -4.19
CA THR A 52 -12.14 -5.90 -4.75
C THR A 52 -11.26 -4.86 -4.07
N LEU A 53 -11.16 -4.85 -2.74
CA LEU A 53 -10.32 -3.91 -2.01
C LEU A 53 -8.84 -4.11 -2.32
N LEU A 54 -8.38 -5.37 -2.34
CA LEU A 54 -7.00 -5.70 -2.71
C LEU A 54 -6.71 -5.26 -4.14
N HIS A 55 -7.56 -5.65 -5.10
CA HIS A 55 -7.36 -5.36 -6.50
C HIS A 55 -7.34 -3.85 -6.75
N ASP A 56 -8.37 -3.12 -6.33
CA ASP A 56 -8.53 -1.71 -6.67
C ASP A 56 -7.48 -0.85 -5.99
N TRP A 57 -7.14 -1.15 -4.74
CA TRP A 57 -6.13 -0.39 -4.03
C TRP A 57 -4.73 -0.69 -4.55
N LEU A 58 -4.33 -1.97 -4.67
CA LEU A 58 -2.98 -2.31 -5.16
C LEU A 58 -2.76 -1.85 -6.61
N PHE A 59 -3.75 -2.01 -7.50
CA PHE A 59 -3.58 -1.57 -8.89
C PHE A 59 -3.39 -0.06 -8.97
N VAL A 60 -4.19 0.71 -8.25
CA VAL A 60 -4.10 2.18 -8.27
C VAL A 60 -2.78 2.63 -7.63
N HIS A 61 -2.43 2.07 -6.47
CA HIS A 61 -1.21 2.38 -5.72
C HIS A 61 0.05 2.12 -6.55
N ILE A 62 0.19 0.92 -7.11
CA ILE A 62 1.36 0.54 -7.92
C ILE A 62 1.47 1.41 -9.19
N LEU A 63 0.35 1.62 -9.90
CA LEU A 63 0.39 2.32 -11.19
C LEU A 63 0.61 3.82 -11.07
N HIS A 64 0.11 4.44 -10.00
CA HIS A 64 0.09 5.89 -9.86
C HIS A 64 1.08 6.39 -8.82
N GLU A 65 1.22 5.74 -7.68
CA GLU A 65 2.11 6.21 -6.61
C GLU A 65 3.52 5.64 -6.79
N ASP A 66 3.67 4.31 -6.77
CA ASP A 66 4.97 3.65 -6.79
C ASP A 66 5.75 3.96 -8.06
N ARG A 67 5.05 4.07 -9.20
CA ARG A 67 5.62 4.44 -10.50
C ARG A 67 6.26 5.83 -10.49
N ILE A 68 5.64 6.80 -9.81
CA ILE A 68 6.19 8.16 -9.71
C ILE A 68 7.50 8.11 -8.91
N PHE A 69 7.53 7.34 -7.82
CA PHE A 69 8.70 7.20 -6.99
C PHE A 69 9.82 6.42 -7.70
N THR A 70 9.52 5.33 -8.41
CA THR A 70 10.53 4.62 -9.22
C THR A 70 11.16 5.54 -10.26
N ALA A 71 10.37 6.40 -10.92
CA ALA A 71 10.90 7.39 -11.86
C ALA A 71 11.83 8.42 -11.19
N LYS A 72 11.49 8.88 -9.97
CA LYS A 72 12.34 9.80 -9.18
C LYS A 72 13.63 9.13 -8.68
N ILE A 73 13.58 7.85 -8.33
CA ILE A 73 14.73 7.09 -7.80
C ILE A 73 15.71 6.69 -8.94
N THR A 74 15.21 6.44 -10.15
CA THR A 74 16.02 5.97 -11.29
C THR A 74 16.70 7.11 -12.07
N GLN A 75 16.27 8.37 -11.91
CA GLN A 75 16.84 9.54 -12.62
C GLN A 75 18.10 10.13 -11.95
N LYS A 76 19.06 9.29 -11.54
CA LYS A 76 20.37 9.75 -11.06
C LYS A 76 21.46 9.57 -12.09
#